data_AF-A0A931HB44-F1
#
_entry.id   AF-A0A931HB44-F1
#
_cell.length_a   1.000
_cell.length_b   1.000
_cell.length_c   1.000
_cell.angle_alpha   90.00
_cell.angle_beta   90.00
_cell.angle_gamma   90.00
#
_symmetry.space_group_name_H-M   'P 1'
#
loop_
_entity.id
_entity.type
_entity.pdbx_description
1 polymer ?
#
loop_
_entity_poly.entity_id
_entity_poly.type
_entity_poly.pdbx_seq_one_letter_code
_entity_poly.pdbx_strand_id
1 'polypeptide(L)'
;MEQPLAERMLRAFLIQMMRSEAIDPEDINAAADQLESDGDDEAAHQMRCLILDAAAPSMSEWTADRARARFHTIDGGKSDD
;
A
#
# COMPACT_ATOMS: atom_id res chain seq x y z
N MET A 1 -15.95 12.86 -0.22
CA MET A 1 -16.94 12.42 0.80
C MET A 1 -16.21 11.56 1.82
N GLU A 2 -16.60 11.62 3.09
CA GLU A 2 -16.03 10.72 4.10
C GLU A 2 -16.51 9.29 3.83
N GLN A 3 -15.60 8.33 3.68
CA GLN A 3 -15.97 6.93 3.46
C GLN A 3 -16.64 6.36 4.72
N PRO A 4 -17.72 5.55 4.58
CA PRO A 4 -18.32 4.83 5.70
C PRO A 4 -17.28 4.09 6.54
N LEU A 5 -17.49 4.01 7.86
CA LEU A 5 -16.57 3.33 8.78
C LEU A 5 -16.26 1.88 8.36
N ALA A 6 -17.30 1.14 7.96
CA ALA A 6 -17.16 -0.25 7.53
C ALA A 6 -16.24 -0.38 6.31
N GLU A 7 -16.34 0.55 5.36
CA GLU A 7 -15.55 0.56 4.14
C GLU A 7 -14.06 0.85 4.44
N ARG A 8 -13.81 1.81 5.34
CA ARG A 8 -12.46 2.10 5.86
C ARG A 8 -11.85 0.88 6.57
N MET A 9 -12.63 0.19 7.39
CA MET A 9 -12.19 -1.01 8.10
C MET A 9 -11.89 -2.16 7.13
N LEU A 10 -12.77 -2.42 6.17
CA LEU A 10 -12.57 -3.45 5.15
C LEU A 10 -11.33 -3.17 4.30
N ARG A 11 -11.16 -1.93 3.85
CA ARG A 11 -9.98 -1.49 3.09
C ARG A 11 -8.69 -1.74 3.86
N ALA A 12 -8.64 -1.34 5.13
CA ALA A 12 -7.47 -1.58 5.99
C ALA A 12 -7.19 -3.08 6.18
N PHE A 13 -8.24 -3.89 6.36
CA PHE A 13 -8.13 -5.34 6.50
C PHE A 13 -7.56 -6.00 5.23
N LEU A 14 -8.11 -5.69 4.05
CA LEU A 14 -7.65 -6.25 2.77
C LEU A 14 -6.20 -5.88 2.47
N ILE A 15 -5.81 -4.63 2.73
CA ILE A 15 -4.42 -4.18 2.60
C ILE A 15 -3.50 -5.02 3.49
N GLN A 16 -3.88 -5.24 4.75
CA GLN A 16 -3.08 -6.02 5.67
C GLN A 16 -2.97 -7.49 5.24
N MET A 17 -4.06 -8.09 4.73
CA MET A 17 -4.08 -9.47 4.24
C MET A 17 -3.12 -9.68 3.06
N MET A 18 -3.09 -8.75 2.11
CA MET A 18 -2.13 -8.78 0.99
C MET A 18 -0.69 -8.63 1.48
N ARG A 19 -0.42 -7.69 2.40
CA ARG A 19 0.92 -7.49 2.98
C ARG A 19 1.41 -8.69 3.78
N SER A 20 0.51 -9.45 4.39
CA SER A 20 0.84 -10.70 5.08
C SER A 20 0.86 -11.92 4.16
N GLU A 21 0.72 -11.73 2.83
CA GLU A 21 0.66 -12.81 1.83
C GLU A 21 -0.45 -13.84 2.09
N ALA A 22 -1.49 -13.45 2.83
CA ALA A 22 -2.61 -14.32 3.14
C ALA A 22 -3.66 -14.33 2.00
N ILE A 23 -3.59 -13.36 1.10
CA ILE A 23 -4.34 -13.26 -0.15
C ILE A 23 -3.36 -12.82 -1.24
N ASP A 24 -3.45 -13.42 -2.43
CA ASP A 24 -2.65 -13.03 -3.59
C ASP A 24 -3.28 -11.81 -4.28
N PRO A 25 -2.51 -10.79 -4.70
CA PRO A 25 -3.02 -9.71 -5.53
C PRO A 25 -3.80 -10.16 -6.78
N GLU A 26 -3.48 -11.33 -7.35
CA GLU A 26 -4.23 -11.88 -8.49
C GLU A 26 -5.65 -12.32 -8.12
N ASP A 27 -5.91 -12.74 -6.87
CA ASP A 27 -7.27 -13.01 -6.40
C ASP A 27 -8.11 -11.72 -6.38
N ILE A 28 -7.46 -10.59 -6.06
CA ILE A 28 -8.10 -9.26 -6.09
C ILE A 28 -8.40 -8.82 -7.53
N ASN A 29 -7.49 -9.08 -8.47
CA ASN A 29 -7.74 -8.84 -9.90
C ASN A 29 -8.90 -9.68 -10.42
N ALA A 30 -8.95 -10.96 -10.10
CA ALA A 30 -10.05 -11.84 -10.51
C ALA A 30 -11.41 -11.36 -9.99
N ALA A 31 -11.46 -10.89 -8.74
CA ALA A 31 -12.67 -10.32 -8.17
C ALA A 31 -13.05 -8.97 -8.82
N ALA A 32 -12.06 -8.15 -9.21
CA ALA A 32 -12.30 -6.92 -9.96
C ALA A 32 -12.82 -7.20 -11.38
N ASP A 33 -12.28 -8.19 -12.07
CA ASP A 33 -12.72 -8.60 -13.41
C ASP A 33 -14.18 -9.10 -13.39
N GLN A 34 -14.58 -9.78 -12.30
CA GLN A 34 -15.97 -10.17 -12.10
C GLN A 34 -16.89 -8.95 -11.92
N LEU A 35 -16.50 -7.97 -11.11
CA LEU A 35 -17.26 -6.73 -10.92
C LEU A 35 -17.43 -5.96 -12.24
N GLU A 36 -16.38 -5.85 -13.03
CA GLU A 36 -16.42 -5.23 -14.36
C GLU A 36 -17.34 -6.01 -15.31
N SER A 37 -17.30 -7.34 -15.29
CA SER A 37 -18.20 -8.20 -16.07
C SER A 37 -19.67 -8.04 -15.66
N ASP A 38 -19.92 -7.73 -14.39
CA ASP A 38 -21.25 -7.44 -13.85
C ASP A 38 -21.70 -5.99 -14.12
N GLY A 39 -20.84 -5.16 -14.72
CA GLY A 39 -21.10 -3.78 -15.09
C GLY A 39 -20.81 -2.75 -14.00
N ASP A 40 -20.07 -3.13 -12.94
CA ASP A 40 -19.65 -2.25 -11.85
C ASP A 40 -18.19 -1.83 -12.00
N ASP A 41 -17.94 -1.00 -13.03
CA ASP A 41 -16.60 -0.50 -13.37
C ASP A 41 -15.97 0.32 -12.23
N GLU A 42 -16.78 1.04 -11.46
CA GLU A 42 -16.30 1.86 -10.35
C GLU A 42 -15.80 0.98 -9.21
N ALA A 43 -16.57 -0.04 -8.80
CA ALA A 43 -16.12 -0.98 -7.78
C ALA A 43 -14.89 -1.78 -8.25
N ALA A 44 -14.85 -2.22 -9.51
CA ALA A 44 -13.70 -2.89 -10.09
C ALA A 44 -12.44 -2.01 -10.04
N HIS A 45 -12.55 -0.73 -10.38
CA HIS A 45 -11.46 0.23 -10.30
C HIS A 45 -10.97 0.44 -8.85
N GLN A 46 -11.89 0.60 -7.90
CA GLN A 46 -11.55 0.75 -6.48
C GLN A 46 -10.85 -0.49 -5.95
N MET A 47 -11.30 -1.69 -6.34
CA MET A 47 -10.69 -2.95 -5.95
C MET A 47 -9.24 -3.04 -6.43
N ARG A 48 -8.96 -2.67 -7.69
CA ARG A 48 -7.60 -2.67 -8.25
C ARG A 48 -6.69 -1.65 -7.56
N CYS A 49 -7.22 -0.51 -7.13
CA CYS A 49 -6.45 0.46 -6.35
C CYS A 49 -5.91 -0.11 -5.04
N LEU A 50 -6.58 -1.09 -4.43
CA LEU A 50 -6.11 -1.72 -3.19
C LEU A 50 -4.74 -2.37 -3.33
N ILE A 51 -4.41 -2.89 -4.51
CA ILE A 51 -3.10 -3.51 -4.79
C ILE A 51 -2.00 -2.45 -4.69
N LEU A 52 -2.24 -1.26 -5.25
CA LEU A 52 -1.32 -0.13 -5.18
C LEU A 52 -1.16 0.37 -3.74
N ASP A 53 -2.27 0.45 -2.99
CA ASP A 53 -2.25 0.84 -1.59
C ASP A 53 -1.47 -0.16 -0.72
N ALA A 54 -1.58 -1.45 -1.01
CA ALA A 54 -0.86 -2.50 -0.29
C ALA A 54 0.64 -2.46 -0.57
N ALA A 55 1.03 -2.20 -1.82
CA ALA A 55 2.42 -2.04 -2.24
C ALA A 55 3.06 -0.74 -1.77
N ALA A 56 2.26 0.29 -1.48
CA ALA A 56 2.77 1.56 -0.97
C ALA A 56 3.42 1.35 0.41
N PRO A 57 4.62 1.90 0.67
CA PRO A 57 5.22 1.85 2.00
C PRO A 57 4.34 2.60 3.00
N SER A 58 4.29 2.09 4.24
CA SER A 58 3.63 2.77 5.33
C SER A 58 4.27 4.13 5.61
N MET A 59 3.51 5.05 6.20
CA MET A 59 4.04 6.36 6.61
C MET A 59 5.24 6.24 7.56
N SER A 60 5.27 5.19 8.38
CA SER A 60 6.40 4.92 9.28
C SER A 60 7.66 4.55 8.50
N GLU A 61 7.54 3.62 7.54
CA GLU A 61 8.64 3.22 6.66
C GLU A 61 9.15 4.40 5.83
N TRP A 62 8.23 5.17 5.24
CA TRP A 62 8.58 6.37 4.49
C TRP A 62 9.35 7.39 5.35
N THR A 63 8.93 7.60 6.60
CA THR A 63 9.60 8.51 7.53
C THR A 63 10.98 7.98 7.92
N ALA A 64 11.11 6.68 8.14
CA ALA A 64 12.38 6.03 8.44
C ALA A 64 13.37 6.15 7.27
N ASP A 65 12.92 5.92 6.05
CA ASP A 65 13.75 6.07 4.85
C ASP A 65 14.16 7.52 4.62
N ARG A 66 13.25 8.46 4.82
CA ARG A 66 13.57 9.89 4.77
C ARG A 66 14.60 10.29 5.83
N ALA A 67 14.54 9.69 7.02
CA ALA A 67 15.52 9.92 8.08
C ALA A 67 16.89 9.34 7.71
N ARG A 68 16.94 8.12 7.17
CA ARG A 68 18.18 7.50 6.66
C ARG A 68 18.84 8.32 5.57
N ALA A 69 18.05 8.84 4.62
CA ALA A 69 18.55 9.68 3.54
C ALA A 69 19.18 11.00 4.02
N ARG A 70 18.89 11.47 5.24
CA ARG A 70 19.55 12.66 5.82
C ARG A 70 20.96 12.38 6.32
N PHE A 71 21.29 11.13 6.62
CA PHE A 71 22.61 10.73 7.07
C PHE A 71 23.44 10.24 5.88
N HIS A 72 23.98 11.19 5.12
CA HIS A 72 25.04 10.88 4.15
C HIS A 72 26.39 10.93 4.87
N THR A 73 27.20 9.87 4.73
CA THR A 73 28.60 9.86 5.16
C THR A 73 29.35 10.93 4.36
N ILE A 74 29.92 11.93 5.02
CA ILE A 74 30.87 12.84 4.36
C ILE A 74 32.15 12.04 4.16
N ASP A 75 32.48 11.73 2.91
CA ASP A 75 33.75 11.08 2.58
C ASP A 75 34.88 12.06 2.95
N GLY A 76 35.67 11.72 3.98
CA GLY A 76 36.79 12.52 4.44
C GLY A 76 36.79 12.98 5.91
N GLY A 77 35.90 12.46 6.76
CA GLY A 77 35.94 12.72 8.20
C GLY A 77 37.18 12.10 8.88
N LYS A 78 38.34 12.76 8.77
CA LYS A 78 39.46 12.52 9.68
C LYS A 78 38.98 12.84 11.10
N SER A 79 38.84 11.80 11.92
CA SER A 79 38.94 11.94 13.36
C SER A 79 40.41 12.20 13.67
N ASP A 80 40.80 13.47 13.74
CA ASP A 80 42.09 13.84 14.33
C ASP A 80 41.97 13.58 15.84
N ASP A 81 42.75 12.59 16.29
CA ASP A 81 43.04 12.25 17.69
C ASP A 81 44.21 13.11 18.19
#